data_AF-A0A2P8FQR1-F1
#
_entry.id   AF-A0A2P8FQR1-F1
#
_cell.length_a   1.000
_cell.length_b   1.000
_cell.length_c   1.000
_cell.angle_alpha   90.00
_cell.angle_beta   90.00
_cell.angle_gamma   90.00
#
_symmetry.space_group_name_H-M   'P 1'
#
loop_
_entity.id
_entity.type
_entity.pdbx_description
1 polymer ?
#
loop_
_entity_poly.entity_id
_entity_poly.type
_entity_poly.pdbx_seq_one_letter_code
_entity_poly.pdbx_strand_id
1 'polypeptide(L)'
;MKENTSLEIARNRLAKIWFIGSGVPFLILVVQSILGKYADKVKEAFTWFIPTVFPTLTLMISVIGAAALIPKENRVIRTSFLKLTVGVSIAYLVILSLVLFLQPFGNFEDPIELFSMSNFFITPIQGVVVAALGFLFTSDQPRDKPE
;
A
#
# COMPACT_ATOMS: atom_id res chain seq x y z
N MET A 1 5.50 12.43 -27.00
CA MET A 1 4.34 13.09 -26.36
C MET A 1 4.37 12.72 -24.87
N LYS A 2 4.52 13.68 -23.95
CA LYS A 2 4.52 13.38 -22.50
C LYS A 2 3.08 13.09 -22.08
N GLU A 3 2.75 11.82 -21.88
CA GLU A 3 1.43 11.42 -21.39
C GLU A 3 1.31 11.85 -19.91
N ASN A 4 0.28 12.64 -19.62
CA ASN A 4 0.00 13.16 -18.29
C ASN A 4 -1.37 12.65 -17.84
N THR A 5 -1.48 12.31 -16.56
CA THR A 5 -2.72 11.84 -15.93
C THR A 5 -3.13 12.83 -14.83
N SER A 6 -4.43 13.05 -14.64
CA SER A 6 -4.88 13.91 -13.54
C SER A 6 -4.53 13.29 -12.19
N LEU A 7 -4.19 14.15 -11.24
CA LEU A 7 -3.82 13.72 -9.90
C LEU A 7 -4.98 13.00 -9.18
N GLU A 8 -6.22 13.41 -9.46
CA GLU A 8 -7.43 12.74 -8.96
C GLU A 8 -7.52 11.28 -9.42
N ILE A 9 -7.31 11.00 -10.71
CA ILE A 9 -7.32 9.63 -11.25
C ILE A 9 -6.20 8.81 -10.59
N ALA A 10 -5.03 9.41 -10.40
CA ALA A 10 -3.90 8.75 -9.76
C ALA A 10 -4.19 8.37 -8.31
N ARG A 11 -4.74 9.29 -7.51
CA ARG A 11 -5.15 9.08 -6.12
C ARG A 11 -6.18 7.96 -6.02
N ASN A 12 -7.25 8.03 -6.82
CA ASN A 12 -8.32 7.04 -6.83
C ASN A 12 -7.81 5.65 -7.24
N ARG A 13 -6.90 5.57 -8.22
CA ARG A 13 -6.31 4.30 -8.64
C ARG A 13 -5.43 3.69 -7.55
N LEU A 14 -4.54 4.47 -6.94
CA LEU A 14 -3.66 4.01 -5.86
C LEU A 14 -4.46 3.62 -4.63
N ALA A 15 -5.48 4.38 -4.25
CA ALA A 15 -6.36 4.03 -3.15
C ALA A 15 -7.04 2.67 -3.38
N LYS A 16 -7.64 2.44 -4.56
CA LYS A 16 -8.24 1.13 -4.88
C LYS A 16 -7.23 -0.02 -4.75
N ILE A 17 -6.02 0.16 -5.28
CA ILE A 17 -4.94 -0.84 -5.18
C ILE A 17 -4.62 -1.15 -3.72
N TRP A 18 -4.43 -0.12 -2.91
CA TRP A 18 -4.08 -0.27 -1.50
C TRP A 18 -5.20 -0.87 -0.68
N PHE A 19 -6.43 -0.38 -0.79
CA PHE A 19 -7.58 -0.93 -0.06
C PHE A 19 -7.86 -2.39 -0.40
N ILE A 20 -7.81 -2.75 -1.68
CA ILE A 20 -8.03 -4.14 -2.10
C ILE A 20 -6.83 -5.00 -1.68
N GLY A 21 -5.62 -4.55 -1.99
CA GLY A 21 -4.40 -5.32 -1.75
C GLY A 21 -4.02 -5.47 -0.28
N SER A 22 -4.45 -4.57 0.61
CA SER A 22 -4.34 -4.76 2.07
C SER A 22 -5.58 -5.42 2.67
N GLY A 23 -6.76 -5.23 2.07
CA GLY A 23 -8.01 -5.80 2.57
C GLY A 23 -8.02 -7.33 2.51
N VAL A 24 -7.53 -7.91 1.41
CA VAL A 24 -7.42 -9.37 1.26
C VAL A 24 -6.53 -10.00 2.35
N PRO A 25 -5.25 -9.60 2.53
CA PRO A 25 -4.40 -10.16 3.58
C PRO A 25 -4.93 -9.87 4.99
N PHE A 26 -5.56 -8.72 5.22
CA PHE A 26 -6.23 -8.43 6.49
C PHE A 26 -7.35 -9.43 6.80
N LEU A 27 -8.23 -9.71 5.84
CA LEU A 27 -9.32 -10.68 6.02
C LEU A 27 -8.78 -12.09 6.29
N ILE A 28 -7.71 -12.48 5.59
CA ILE A 28 -7.02 -13.75 5.85
C ILE A 28 -6.51 -13.79 7.29
N LEU A 29 -5.84 -12.74 7.76
CA LEU A 29 -5.31 -12.65 9.11
C LEU A 29 -6.43 -12.76 10.16
N VAL A 30 -7.56 -12.10 9.94
CA VAL A 30 -8.75 -12.17 10.81
C VAL A 30 -9.30 -13.59 10.86
N VAL A 31 -9.51 -14.23 9.71
CA VAL A 31 -10.01 -15.60 9.64
C VAL A 31 -9.06 -16.57 10.33
N GLN A 32 -7.75 -16.47 10.08
CA GLN A 32 -6.74 -17.30 10.75
C GLN A 32 -6.74 -17.10 12.27
N SER A 33 -6.94 -15.87 12.73
CA SER A 33 -7.03 -15.55 14.16
C SER A 33 -8.26 -16.17 14.81
N ILE A 34 -9.43 -16.09 14.15
CA ILE A 34 -10.68 -16.71 14.63
C ILE A 34 -10.57 -18.24 14.67
N LEU A 35 -9.88 -18.82 13.68
CA LEU A 35 -9.62 -20.27 13.61
C LEU A 35 -8.52 -20.74 14.58
N GLY A 36 -7.95 -19.85 15.39
CA GLY A 36 -6.97 -20.20 16.42
C GLY A 36 -5.56 -20.51 15.88
N LYS A 37 -5.25 -20.14 14.63
CA LYS A 37 -3.94 -20.43 13.99
C LYS A 37 -2.74 -19.88 14.75
N TYR A 38 -2.93 -18.77 15.47
CA TYR A 38 -1.88 -18.08 16.22
C TYR A 38 -1.94 -18.32 17.74
N ALA A 39 -2.86 -19.15 18.24
CA ALA A 39 -3.07 -19.39 19.67
C ALA A 39 -3.11 -18.07 20.49
N ASP A 40 -2.16 -17.84 21.39
CA ASP A 40 -1.99 -16.65 22.22
C ASP A 40 -1.25 -15.49 21.52
N LYS A 41 -0.72 -15.71 20.32
CA LYS A 41 0.10 -14.76 19.54
C LYS A 41 -0.67 -13.94 18.50
N VAL A 42 -2.00 -13.93 18.58
CA VAL A 42 -2.85 -13.11 17.68
C VAL A 42 -2.39 -11.64 17.68
N LYS A 43 -2.05 -11.09 18.86
CA LYS A 43 -1.56 -9.70 18.98
C LYS A 43 -0.28 -9.45 18.19
N GLU A 44 0.65 -10.41 18.17
CA GLU A 44 1.92 -10.31 17.44
C GLU A 44 1.67 -10.29 15.93
N ALA A 45 0.77 -11.14 15.45
CA ALA A 45 0.36 -11.18 14.04
C ALA A 45 -0.20 -9.83 13.56
N PHE A 46 -1.07 -9.19 14.35
CA PHE A 46 -1.59 -7.85 14.03
C PHE A 46 -0.55 -6.75 14.20
N THR A 47 0.38 -6.88 15.16
CA THR A 47 1.48 -5.92 15.37
C THR A 47 2.48 -5.94 14.22
N TRP A 48 2.63 -7.08 13.54
CA TRP A 48 3.34 -7.17 12.27
C TRP A 48 2.54 -6.51 11.14
N PHE A 49 1.26 -6.86 10.97
CA PHE A 49 0.49 -6.45 9.80
C PHE A 49 0.13 -4.96 9.79
N ILE A 50 -0.42 -4.43 10.88
CA ILE A 50 -0.96 -3.06 10.93
C ILE A 50 0.06 -2.00 10.45
N PRO A 51 1.31 -1.93 10.97
CA PRO A 51 2.26 -0.92 10.55
C PRO A 51 2.72 -1.04 9.09
N THR A 52 2.54 -2.20 8.45
CA THR A 52 2.90 -2.41 7.03
C THR A 52 1.93 -1.72 6.07
N VAL A 53 0.65 -1.57 6.44
CA VAL A 53 -0.38 -1.03 5.53
C VAL A 53 -1.05 0.24 6.04
N PHE A 54 -1.19 0.39 7.36
CA PHE A 54 -2.01 1.44 7.94
C PHE A 54 -1.54 2.86 7.61
N PRO A 55 -0.23 3.21 7.70
CA PRO A 55 0.24 4.55 7.35
C PRO A 55 -0.13 4.95 5.91
N THR A 56 -0.04 4.01 4.98
CA THR A 56 -0.36 4.26 3.57
C THR A 56 -1.86 4.39 3.33
N LEU A 57 -2.69 3.57 3.98
CA LEU A 57 -4.15 3.71 3.92
C LEU A 57 -4.60 5.07 4.47
N THR A 58 -4.03 5.50 5.60
CA THR A 58 -4.29 6.82 6.17
C THR A 58 -3.93 7.92 5.18
N LEU A 59 -2.74 7.85 4.55
CA LEU A 59 -2.33 8.81 3.52
C LEU A 59 -3.33 8.87 2.36
N MET A 60 -3.81 7.72 1.86
CA MET A 60 -4.80 7.68 0.78
C MET A 60 -6.10 8.38 1.18
N ILE A 61 -6.62 8.09 2.37
CA ILE A 61 -7.83 8.72 2.90
C ILE A 61 -7.63 10.23 3.05
N SER A 62 -6.52 10.66 3.64
CA SER A 62 -6.23 12.08 3.86
C SER A 62 -6.17 12.85 2.55
N VAL A 63 -5.51 12.30 1.53
CA VAL A 63 -5.33 12.96 0.23
C VAL A 63 -6.66 13.02 -0.54
N ILE A 64 -7.47 11.97 -0.51
CA ILE A 64 -8.81 11.97 -1.11
C ILE A 64 -9.76 12.92 -0.37
N GLY A 65 -9.74 12.90 0.97
CA GLY A 65 -10.55 13.78 1.80
C GLY A 65 -10.21 15.27 1.58
N ALA A 66 -8.93 15.60 1.46
CA ALA A 66 -8.48 16.94 1.11
C ALA A 66 -8.97 17.36 -0.30
N ALA A 67 -8.92 16.45 -1.27
CA ALA A 67 -9.41 16.71 -2.63
C ALA A 67 -10.92 17.03 -2.66
N ALA A 68 -11.71 16.35 -1.82
CA ALA A 68 -13.16 16.57 -1.75
C ALA A 68 -13.53 17.97 -1.22
N LEU A 69 -12.64 18.61 -0.46
CA LEU A 69 -12.85 19.95 0.10
C LEU A 69 -12.41 21.09 -0.83
N ILE A 70 -11.59 20.80 -1.86
CA ILE A 70 -11.00 21.81 -2.75
C ILE A 70 -11.68 21.76 -4.12
N PRO A 71 -12.49 22.77 -4.50
CA PRO A 71 -13.14 22.79 -5.80
C PRO A 71 -12.11 23.00 -6.92
N LYS A 72 -11.99 22.02 -7.83
CA LYS A 72 -11.18 22.01 -9.06
C LYS A 72 -9.66 21.95 -8.87
N GLU A 73 -9.15 20.75 -8.62
CA GLU A 73 -7.71 20.47 -8.71
C GLU A 73 -7.30 20.10 -10.16
N ASN A 74 -6.71 21.06 -10.88
CA ASN A 74 -6.18 20.84 -12.24
C ASN A 74 -4.73 20.32 -12.25
N ARG A 75 -4.29 19.61 -11.22
CA ARG A 75 -2.92 19.07 -11.12
C ARG A 75 -2.79 17.81 -11.96
N VAL A 76 -1.66 17.70 -12.64
CA VAL A 76 -1.33 16.53 -13.47
C VAL A 76 0.00 15.93 -13.04
N ILE A 77 0.15 14.63 -13.27
CA ILE A 77 1.39 13.90 -13.05
C ILE A 77 1.79 13.17 -14.32
N ARG A 78 3.10 12.92 -14.48
CA ARG A 78 3.60 12.12 -15.60
C ARG A 78 3.09 10.68 -15.47
N THR A 79 2.47 10.16 -16.52
CA THR A 79 1.91 8.81 -16.53
C THR A 79 2.98 7.73 -16.32
N SER A 80 4.22 7.98 -16.75
CA SER A 80 5.36 7.08 -16.48
C SER A 80 5.65 6.97 -14.99
N PHE A 81 5.61 8.08 -14.25
CA PHE A 81 5.82 8.09 -12.81
C PHE A 81 4.66 7.40 -12.08
N LEU A 82 3.41 7.63 -12.52
CA LEU A 82 2.26 6.89 -12.01
C LEU A 82 2.41 5.37 -12.20
N LYS A 83 2.85 4.93 -13.39
CA LYS A 83 3.10 3.50 -13.68
C LYS A 83 4.15 2.92 -12.74
N LEU A 84 5.24 3.66 -12.48
CA LEU A 84 6.27 3.26 -11.52
C LEU A 84 5.70 3.13 -10.11
N THR A 85 5.01 4.16 -9.60
CA THR A 85 4.43 4.17 -8.25
C THR A 85 3.39 3.07 -8.05
N VAL A 86 2.57 2.81 -9.08
CA VAL A 86 1.64 1.68 -9.11
C VAL A 86 2.40 0.36 -9.08
N GLY A 87 3.44 0.20 -9.89
CA GLY A 87 4.25 -1.01 -9.95
C GLY A 87 4.89 -1.36 -8.61
N VAL A 88 5.54 -0.40 -7.96
CA VAL A 88 6.15 -0.63 -6.63
C VAL A 88 5.11 -0.88 -5.55
N SER A 89 3.93 -0.23 -5.61
CA SER A 89 2.84 -0.48 -4.66
C SER A 89 2.28 -1.90 -4.81
N ILE A 90 2.05 -2.36 -6.05
CA ILE A 90 1.57 -3.72 -6.31
C ILE A 90 2.63 -4.74 -5.88
N ALA A 91 3.90 -4.54 -6.24
CA ALA A 91 4.98 -5.44 -5.85
C ALA A 91 5.08 -5.58 -4.33
N TYR A 92 4.98 -4.47 -3.59
CA TYR A 92 4.94 -4.48 -2.13
C TYR A 92 3.77 -5.29 -1.58
N LEU A 93 2.54 -5.04 -2.06
CA LEU A 93 1.34 -5.74 -1.58
C LEU A 93 1.35 -7.23 -1.94
N VAL A 94 1.92 -7.60 -3.09
CA VAL A 94 2.15 -8.99 -3.46
C VAL A 94 3.13 -9.64 -2.50
N ILE A 95 4.28 -9.02 -2.21
CA ILE A 95 5.26 -9.55 -1.27
C ILE A 95 4.66 -9.71 0.13
N LEU A 96 3.93 -8.70 0.62
CA LEU A 96 3.23 -8.76 1.89
C LEU A 96 2.23 -9.93 1.94
N SER A 97 1.44 -10.09 0.87
CA SER A 97 0.46 -11.18 0.78
C SER A 97 1.13 -12.55 0.68
N LEU A 98 2.24 -12.66 -0.04
CA LEU A 98 3.02 -13.89 -0.17
C LEU A 98 3.52 -14.38 1.18
N VAL A 99 3.88 -13.50 2.12
CA VAL A 99 4.27 -13.92 3.48
C VAL A 99 3.14 -14.70 4.16
N LEU A 100 1.89 -14.23 4.06
CA LEU A 100 0.73 -14.93 4.61
C LEU A 100 0.39 -16.22 3.86
N PHE A 101 0.50 -16.20 2.52
CA PHE A 101 0.20 -17.37 1.70
C PHE A 101 1.26 -18.47 1.77
N LEU A 102 2.53 -18.11 2.02
CA LEU A 102 3.64 -19.05 2.15
C LEU A 102 3.79 -19.61 3.56
N GLN A 103 3.17 -18.99 4.57
CA GLN A 103 3.12 -19.47 5.95
C GLN A 103 2.81 -20.98 6.08
N PRO A 104 1.78 -21.56 5.45
CA PRO A 104 1.49 -22.99 5.57
C PRO A 104 2.52 -23.91 4.88
N PHE A 105 3.39 -23.38 4.03
CA PHE A 105 4.40 -24.16 3.30
C PHE A 105 5.80 -24.06 3.93
N GLY A 106 6.00 -23.18 4.90
CA GLY A 106 7.26 -23.05 5.61
C GLY A 106 7.40 -24.09 6.72
N ASN A 107 8.62 -24.58 6.93
CA ASN A 107 8.97 -25.47 8.05
C ASN A 107 9.20 -24.68 9.36
N PHE A 108 8.39 -23.65 9.61
CA PHE A 108 8.49 -22.86 10.83
C PHE A 108 7.63 -23.52 11.92
N GLU A 109 8.23 -23.79 13.08
CA GLU A 109 7.48 -24.29 14.25
C GLU A 109 6.51 -23.23 14.78
N ASP A 110 6.89 -21.96 14.66
CA ASP A 110 6.09 -20.81 15.04
C ASP A 110 5.71 -19.93 13.83
N PRO A 111 4.40 -19.75 13.53
CA PRO A 111 3.90 -18.79 12.56
C PRO A 111 4.52 -17.40 12.60
N ILE A 112 4.89 -16.92 13.78
CA ILE A 112 5.39 -15.55 13.98
C ILE A 112 6.83 -15.39 13.47
N GLU A 113 7.62 -16.46 13.41
CA GLU A 113 9.01 -16.39 12.91
C GLU A 113 9.07 -15.87 11.48
N LEU A 114 8.18 -16.35 10.62
CA LEU A 114 8.09 -15.91 9.23
C LEU A 114 7.74 -14.41 9.14
N PHE A 115 6.84 -13.94 10.00
CA PHE A 115 6.47 -12.51 10.05
C PHE A 115 7.65 -11.65 10.49
N SER A 116 8.33 -12.05 11.57
CA SER A 116 9.50 -11.35 12.08
C SER A 116 10.62 -11.28 11.02
N MET A 117 10.94 -12.41 10.39
CA MET A 117 11.95 -12.48 9.33
C MET A 117 11.60 -11.59 8.14
N SER A 118 10.31 -11.54 7.76
CA SER A 118 9.87 -10.78 6.59
C SER A 118 10.10 -9.27 6.69
N ASN A 119 10.19 -8.73 7.91
CA ASN A 119 10.45 -7.32 8.14
C ASN A 119 11.77 -6.84 7.50
N PHE A 120 12.75 -7.74 7.35
CA PHE A 120 14.05 -7.43 6.74
C PHE A 120 13.91 -6.90 5.31
N PHE A 121 12.96 -7.44 4.54
CA PHE A 121 12.72 -7.01 3.15
C PHE A 121 11.46 -6.16 3.00
N ILE A 122 10.43 -6.35 3.84
CA ILE A 122 9.21 -5.52 3.78
C ILE A 122 9.51 -4.06 4.12
N THR A 123 10.28 -3.80 5.17
CA THR A 123 10.53 -2.42 5.65
C THR A 123 11.25 -1.55 4.61
N PRO A 124 12.37 -2.00 3.99
CA PRO A 124 13.01 -1.20 2.94
C PRO A 124 12.10 -0.94 1.73
N ILE A 125 11.35 -1.95 1.29
CA ILE A 125 10.42 -1.80 0.16
C ILE A 125 9.30 -0.82 0.51
N GLN A 126 8.78 -0.86 1.74
CA GLN A 126 7.80 0.10 2.23
C GLN A 126 8.35 1.53 2.16
N GLY A 127 9.61 1.74 2.55
CA GLY A 127 10.28 3.03 2.42
C GLY A 127 10.29 3.55 0.98
N VAL A 128 10.59 2.69 0.01
CA VAL A 128 10.53 3.04 -1.43
C VAL A 128 9.12 3.42 -1.86
N VAL A 129 8.10 2.68 -1.41
CA VAL A 129 6.71 3.00 -1.75
C VAL A 129 6.26 4.32 -1.12
N VAL A 130 6.58 4.55 0.16
CA VAL A 130 6.26 5.81 0.85
C VAL A 130 6.92 7.00 0.15
N ALA A 131 8.18 6.87 -0.25
CA ALA A 131 8.86 7.90 -1.03
C ALA A 131 8.16 8.15 -2.37
N ALA A 132 7.85 7.10 -3.14
CA ALA A 132 7.17 7.21 -4.42
C ALA A 132 5.79 7.86 -4.32
N LEU A 133 5.03 7.52 -3.27
CA LEU A 133 3.72 8.13 -2.96
C LEU A 133 3.86 9.58 -2.52
N GLY A 134 4.83 9.88 -1.67
CA GLY A 134 5.13 11.23 -1.21
C GLY A 134 5.42 12.15 -2.39
N PHE A 135 6.36 11.78 -3.27
CA PHE A 135 6.65 12.53 -4.49
C PHE A 135 5.45 12.66 -5.43
N LEU A 136 4.62 11.62 -5.54
CA LEU A 136 3.46 11.65 -6.44
C LEU A 136 2.39 12.63 -5.93
N PHE A 137 2.14 12.67 -4.63
CA PHE A 137 1.11 13.52 -4.03
C PHE A 137 1.56 14.96 -3.80
N THR A 138 2.87 15.23 -3.70
CA THR A 138 3.44 16.59 -3.63
C THR A 138 3.80 17.17 -5.00
N SER A 139 3.69 16.39 -6.09
CA SER A 139 4.00 16.86 -7.44
C SER A 139 3.02 17.95 -7.90
N ASP A 140 3.48 19.20 -7.85
CA ASP A 140 2.75 20.38 -8.30
C ASP A 140 3.11 20.75 -9.74
N GLN A 141 2.70 19.93 -10.71
CA GLN A 141 2.70 20.37 -12.11
C GLN A 141 1.31 20.94 -12.44
N PRO A 142 1.17 22.28 -12.61
CA PRO A 142 -0.01 22.86 -13.20
C PRO A 142 -0.20 22.27 -14.59
N ARG A 143 -1.44 21.92 -14.95
CA ARG A 143 -1.77 21.60 -16.35
C ARG A 143 -1.43 22.83 -17.20
N ASP A 144 -0.45 22.72 -18.09
CA ASP A 144 -0.11 23.79 -19.04
C ASP A 144 -1.40 24.30 -19.69
N LYS A 145 -1.64 25.61 -19.58
CA LYS A 145 -2.70 26.25 -20.35
C LYS A 145 -2.31 26.12 -21.83
N PRO A 146 -3.19 25.61 -22.71
CA PRO A 146 -2.97 25.80 -24.13
C PRO A 146 -2.95 27.31 -24.39
N GLU A 147 -1.83 27.81 -24.91
CA GLU A 147 -1.75 29.15 -25.53
C GLU A 147 -2.63 29.22 -26.78
#